data_AF-A0AAV3QT22-F1
#
_entry.id   AF-A0AAV3QT22-F1
#
_cell.length_a   1.000
_cell.length_b   1.000
_cell.length_c   1.000
_cell.angle_alpha   90.00
_cell.angle_beta   90.00
_cell.angle_gamma   90.00
#
_symmetry.space_group_name_H-M   'P 1'
#
loop_
_entity.id
_entity.type
_entity.pdbx_description
1 polymer ?
#
loop_
_entity_poly.entity_id
_entity_poly.type
_entity_poly.pdbx_seq_one_letter_code
_entity_poly.pdbx_strand_id
1 'polypeptide(L)'
;MSLTKFPLFFLFSITLTTSSFSYQNDDVLIRQVVQQDHILNADHHFNLFKEHFSKAYVSKEEHDYRLGVFKANMRRALRHQKLDPSAVHGVTQFSDFTPAEFRRRFLGLNGGRRSLRVPEDANQAPILPTDDVPEEFDWREHGAVTNVKNQVIVLIER
;
A
#
# COMPACT_ATOMS: atom_id res chain seq x y z
N MET A 1 2.99 -75.98 -35.36
CA MET A 1 4.16 -75.39 -34.70
C MET A 1 3.70 -74.23 -33.84
N SER A 2 4.23 -74.19 -32.61
CA SER A 2 3.97 -73.31 -31.47
C SER A 2 3.90 -71.80 -31.79
N LEU A 3 3.11 -71.03 -31.03
CA LEU A 3 3.57 -70.02 -30.05
C LEU A 3 2.36 -69.20 -29.53
N THR A 4 1.91 -69.44 -28.28
CA THR A 4 2.12 -68.62 -27.05
C THR A 4 1.22 -67.40 -26.86
N LYS A 5 0.54 -67.38 -25.71
CA LYS A 5 -0.33 -66.33 -25.14
C LYS A 5 0.48 -65.10 -24.73
N PHE A 6 -0.10 -63.90 -24.83
CA PHE A 6 0.33 -62.71 -24.07
C PHE A 6 -0.89 -61.94 -23.52
N PRO A 7 -0.82 -61.38 -22.29
CA PRO A 7 -1.95 -60.75 -21.61
C PRO A 7 -2.10 -59.27 -22.02
N LEU A 8 -3.35 -58.80 -22.03
CA LEU A 8 -3.70 -57.39 -22.19
C LEU A 8 -3.27 -56.61 -20.93
N PHE A 9 -2.22 -55.80 -21.02
CA PHE A 9 -1.92 -54.78 -20.03
C PHE A 9 -2.83 -53.56 -20.28
N PHE A 10 -3.79 -53.31 -19.39
CA PHE A 10 -4.47 -52.01 -19.33
C PHE A 10 -3.55 -51.03 -18.59
N LEU A 11 -2.93 -50.11 -19.33
CA LEU A 11 -2.29 -48.92 -18.76
C LEU A 11 -3.38 -47.88 -18.48
N PHE A 12 -3.65 -47.61 -17.21
CA PHE A 12 -4.45 -46.45 -16.81
C PHE A 12 -3.54 -45.23 -16.82
N SER A 13 -3.58 -44.44 -17.89
CA SER A 13 -2.86 -43.17 -17.98
C SER A 13 -3.47 -42.18 -16.99
N ILE A 14 -2.75 -41.89 -15.91
CA ILE A 14 -3.10 -40.78 -15.01
C ILE A 14 -2.81 -39.47 -15.75
N THR A 15 -3.86 -38.82 -16.24
CA THR A 15 -3.76 -37.44 -16.74
C THR A 15 -3.52 -36.52 -15.54
N LEU A 16 -2.30 -36.00 -15.40
CA LEU A 16 -2.01 -34.95 -14.43
C LEU A 16 -2.56 -33.63 -14.97
N THR A 17 -3.76 -33.26 -14.55
CA THR A 17 -4.29 -31.92 -14.79
C THR A 17 -3.43 -30.94 -14.00
N THR A 18 -2.53 -30.23 -14.66
CA THR A 18 -1.89 -29.06 -14.09
C THR A 18 -2.94 -27.97 -14.03
N SER A 19 -3.62 -27.84 -12.90
CA SER A 19 -4.35 -26.63 -12.57
C SER A 19 -3.33 -25.50 -12.50
N SER A 20 -3.40 -24.57 -13.46
CA SER A 20 -2.73 -23.29 -13.38
C SER A 20 -3.29 -22.58 -12.15
N PHE A 21 -2.60 -22.70 -11.01
CA PHE A 21 -2.87 -21.88 -9.84
C PHE A 21 -2.56 -20.45 -10.24
N SER A 22 -3.60 -19.69 -10.56
CA SER A 22 -3.58 -18.24 -10.45
C SER A 22 -3.40 -17.92 -8.96
N TYR A 23 -2.13 -17.89 -8.53
CA TYR A 23 -1.77 -17.49 -7.18
C TYR A 23 -2.17 -16.02 -7.06
N GLN A 24 -3.25 -15.79 -6.35
CA GLN A 24 -3.78 -14.47 -6.06
C GLN A 24 -2.72 -13.74 -5.25
N ASN A 25 -2.01 -12.82 -5.92
CA ASN A 25 -0.79 -12.17 -5.44
C ASN A 25 -1.11 -10.98 -4.53
N ASP A 26 -2.22 -11.04 -3.80
CA ASP A 26 -2.77 -9.90 -3.06
C ASP A 26 -2.21 -9.79 -1.62
N ASP A 27 -1.55 -10.82 -1.09
CA ASP A 27 -1.16 -10.91 0.34
C ASP A 27 0.35 -10.88 0.65
N VAL A 28 1.23 -10.65 -0.34
CA VAL A 28 2.70 -10.75 -0.10
C VAL A 28 3.28 -9.49 0.55
N LEU A 29 2.53 -8.38 0.66
CA LEU A 29 3.12 -7.11 1.06
C LEU A 29 3.33 -6.91 2.56
N ILE A 30 2.67 -7.63 3.47
CA ILE A 30 2.86 -7.40 4.92
C ILE A 30 2.77 -8.67 5.79
N ARG A 31 3.94 -9.23 6.11
CA ARG A 31 4.22 -9.70 7.48
C ARG A 31 5.71 -9.60 7.81
N GLN A 32 6.16 -8.42 8.24
CA GLN A 32 7.54 -8.27 8.72
C GLN A 32 7.61 -8.38 10.25
N VAL A 33 7.64 -9.62 10.75
CA VAL A 33 8.01 -9.98 12.13
C VAL A 33 9.23 -10.91 12.11
N VAL A 34 10.33 -10.56 11.44
CA VAL A 34 11.56 -11.38 11.47
C VAL A 34 12.83 -10.53 11.45
N GLN A 35 13.81 -11.03 12.22
CA GLN A 35 15.14 -10.53 12.52
C GLN A 35 16.10 -10.57 11.30
N GLN A 36 16.99 -9.56 11.25
CA GLN A 36 18.39 -9.60 10.82
C GLN A 36 18.86 -10.16 9.45
N ASP A 37 18.07 -10.31 8.39
CA ASP A 37 18.63 -10.53 7.04
C ASP A 37 18.45 -9.29 6.13
N HIS A 38 19.42 -8.37 6.19
CA HIS A 38 19.16 -6.92 6.09
C HIS A 38 19.34 -6.24 4.73
N ILE A 39 19.86 -6.89 3.67
CA ILE A 39 20.14 -6.20 2.39
C ILE A 39 19.41 -6.84 1.20
N LEU A 40 19.59 -8.14 0.96
CA LEU A 40 18.91 -8.85 -0.14
C LEU A 40 17.38 -8.78 -0.02
N ASN A 41 16.87 -8.83 1.22
CA ASN A 41 15.45 -8.69 1.52
C ASN A 41 14.92 -7.29 1.14
N ALA A 42 15.71 -6.24 1.38
CA ALA A 42 15.28 -4.87 1.14
C ALA A 42 15.22 -4.52 -0.36
N ASP A 43 16.15 -5.04 -1.16
CA ASP A 43 16.14 -4.88 -2.61
C ASP A 43 14.96 -5.64 -3.25
N HIS A 44 14.66 -6.85 -2.76
CA HIS A 44 13.47 -7.59 -3.18
C HIS A 44 12.17 -6.85 -2.82
N HIS A 45 12.01 -6.41 -1.56
CA HIS A 45 10.85 -5.62 -1.13
C HIS A 45 10.71 -4.31 -1.90
N PHE A 46 11.82 -3.67 -2.25
CA PHE A 46 11.78 -2.45 -3.05
C PHE A 46 11.30 -2.72 -4.49
N ASN A 47 11.67 -3.86 -5.08
CA ASN A 47 11.15 -4.25 -6.39
C ASN A 47 9.63 -4.52 -6.34
N LEU A 48 9.15 -5.24 -5.32
CA LEU A 48 7.70 -5.44 -5.10
C LEU A 48 6.97 -4.11 -4.88
N PHE A 49 7.56 -3.21 -4.10
CA PHE A 49 7.04 -1.85 -3.90
C PHE A 49 6.94 -1.09 -5.23
N LYS A 50 7.97 -1.15 -6.08
CA LYS A 50 7.96 -0.48 -7.39
C LYS A 50 6.87 -1.05 -8.29
N GLU A 51 6.70 -2.37 -8.33
CA GLU A 51 5.66 -3.03 -9.12
C GLU A 51 4.27 -2.62 -8.62
N HIS A 52 4.01 -2.79 -7.32
CA HIS A 52 2.69 -2.53 -6.74
C HIS A 52 2.25 -1.07 -6.87
N PHE A 53 3.15 -0.11 -6.68
CA PHE A 53 2.84 1.32 -6.80
C PHE A 53 3.24 1.92 -8.15
N SER A 54 3.58 1.10 -9.14
CA SER A 54 3.99 1.53 -10.49
C SER A 54 5.08 2.62 -10.47
N LYS A 55 6.09 2.45 -9.62
CA LYS A 55 7.20 3.40 -9.48
C LYS A 55 8.27 3.14 -10.53
N ALA A 56 8.67 4.19 -11.22
CA ALA A 56 9.82 4.21 -12.12
C ALA A 56 10.76 5.35 -11.71
N TYR A 57 12.06 5.12 -11.87
CA TYR A 57 13.12 6.08 -11.56
C TYR A 57 13.98 6.27 -12.80
N VAL A 58 14.36 7.51 -13.10
CA VAL A 58 14.95 7.88 -14.39
C VAL A 58 16.38 7.39 -14.52
N SER A 59 17.14 7.44 -13.42
CA SER A 59 18.55 7.06 -13.39
C SER A 59 18.85 6.04 -12.30
N LYS A 60 20.00 5.38 -12.42
CA LYS A 60 20.49 4.46 -11.39
C LYS A 60 20.74 5.19 -10.08
N GLU A 61 21.24 6.41 -10.14
CA GLU A 61 21.50 7.26 -8.98
C GLU A 61 20.20 7.60 -8.24
N GLU A 62 19.12 7.92 -8.98
CA GLU A 62 17.81 8.13 -8.38
C GLU A 62 17.28 6.85 -7.74
N HIS A 63 17.38 5.72 -8.45
CA HIS A 63 16.97 4.41 -7.91
C HIS A 63 17.67 4.10 -6.58
N ASP A 64 19.00 4.24 -6.53
CA ASP A 64 19.80 3.91 -5.36
C ASP A 64 19.49 4.87 -4.19
N TYR A 65 19.27 6.16 -4.49
CA TYR A 65 18.81 7.13 -3.50
C TYR A 65 17.44 6.75 -2.92
N ARG A 66 16.47 6.42 -3.78
CA ARG A 66 15.10 6.06 -3.38
C ARG A 66 15.06 4.76 -2.58
N LEU A 67 15.87 3.77 -2.94
CA LEU A 67 16.09 2.56 -2.16
C LEU A 67 16.64 2.87 -0.76
N GLY A 68 17.58 3.81 -0.65
CA GLY A 68 18.11 4.29 0.62
C GLY A 68 17.01 4.89 1.51
N VAL A 69 16.17 5.76 0.95
CA VAL A 69 15.02 6.36 1.64
C VAL A 69 14.01 5.30 2.07
N PHE A 70 13.69 4.36 1.18
CA PHE A 70 12.81 3.23 1.48
C PHE A 70 13.31 2.40 2.66
N LYS A 71 14.59 2.00 2.65
CA LYS A 71 15.25 1.29 3.76
C LYS A 71 15.16 2.07 5.07
N ALA A 72 15.35 3.39 5.05
CA ALA A 72 15.22 4.23 6.24
C ALA A 72 13.78 4.28 6.77
N ASN A 73 12.80 4.40 5.88
CA ASN A 73 11.39 4.44 6.23
C ASN A 73 10.87 3.10 6.77
N MET A 74 11.35 1.96 6.24
CA MET A 74 10.99 0.64 6.79
C MET A 74 11.51 0.44 8.22
N ARG A 75 12.73 0.90 8.51
CA ARG A 75 13.24 0.90 9.89
C ARG A 75 12.40 1.80 10.81
N ARG A 76 11.89 2.93 10.31
CA ARG A 76 11.00 3.80 11.07
C ARG A 76 9.65 3.15 11.34
N ALA A 77 9.04 2.53 10.32
CA ALA A 77 7.79 1.79 10.46
C ALA A 77 7.91 0.67 11.51
N LEU A 78 8.98 -0.11 11.47
CA LEU A 78 9.25 -1.17 12.46
C LEU A 78 9.36 -0.62 13.89
N ARG A 79 10.02 0.53 14.09
CA ARG A 79 10.09 1.16 15.41
C ARG A 79 8.72 1.62 15.88
N HIS A 80 7.93 2.23 15.00
CA HIS A 80 6.60 2.72 15.36
C HIS A 80 5.64 1.56 15.69
N GLN A 81 5.70 0.45 14.95
CA GLN A 81 4.92 -0.76 15.24
C GLN A 81 5.15 -1.31 16.66
N LYS A 82 6.39 -1.20 17.17
CA LYS A 82 6.74 -1.63 18.52
C LYS A 82 6.24 -0.67 19.60
N LEU A 83 6.11 0.61 19.27
CA LEU A 83 5.67 1.66 20.19
C LEU A 83 4.15 1.78 20.25
N ASP A 84 3.48 1.51 19.14
CA ASP A 84 2.02 1.53 19.01
C ASP A 84 1.54 0.22 18.39
N PRO A 85 1.21 -0.79 19.22
CA PRO A 85 0.66 -2.05 18.74
C PRO A 85 -0.77 -1.93 18.20
N SER A 86 -1.48 -0.83 18.46
CA SER A 86 -2.85 -0.62 17.99
C SER A 86 -2.90 -0.19 16.53
N ALA A 87 -1.81 0.40 16.04
CA ALA A 87 -1.63 0.76 14.64
C ALA A 87 -0.88 -0.34 13.86
N VAL A 88 -1.19 -0.47 12.57
CA VAL A 88 -0.43 -1.30 11.64
C VAL A 88 0.48 -0.40 10.81
N HIS A 89 1.79 -0.60 10.91
CA HIS A 89 2.78 0.12 10.12
C HIS A 89 3.35 -0.77 9.02
N GLY A 90 3.41 -0.25 7.79
CA GLY A 90 3.90 -1.01 6.63
C GLY A 90 4.31 -0.14 5.45
N VAL A 91 4.49 -0.79 4.31
CA VAL A 91 4.79 -0.14 3.03
C VAL A 91 3.55 0.63 2.54
N THR A 92 3.76 1.85 2.05
CA THR A 92 2.71 2.68 1.44
C THR A 92 3.27 3.33 0.17
N GLN A 93 2.41 3.95 -0.65
CA GLN A 93 2.84 4.69 -1.86
C GLN A 93 3.87 5.81 -1.58
N PHE A 94 4.05 6.20 -0.30
CA PHE A 94 4.97 7.25 0.13
C PHE A 94 6.26 6.71 0.75
N SER A 95 6.47 5.40 0.75
CA SER A 95 7.62 4.77 1.41
C SER A 95 8.98 5.16 0.82
N ASP A 96 9.04 5.73 -0.39
CA ASP A 96 10.25 6.25 -1.04
C ASP A 96 10.45 7.77 -0.88
N PHE A 97 9.63 8.43 -0.06
CA PHE A 97 9.73 9.86 0.21
C PHE A 97 10.41 10.16 1.55
N THR A 98 11.28 11.16 1.56
CA THR A 98 11.75 11.78 2.80
C THR A 98 10.63 12.63 3.42
N PRO A 99 10.66 12.90 4.74
CA PRO A 99 9.68 13.79 5.37
C PRO A 99 9.61 15.18 4.74
N ALA A 100 10.74 15.72 4.26
CA ALA A 100 10.80 17.03 3.62
C ALA A 100 10.16 17.00 2.22
N GLU A 101 10.41 15.96 1.42
CA GLU A 101 9.75 15.79 0.13
C GLU A 101 8.25 15.56 0.28
N PHE A 102 7.86 14.71 1.25
CA PHE A 102 6.46 14.46 1.53
C PHE A 102 5.73 15.75 1.91
N ARG A 103 6.32 16.53 2.84
CA ARG A 103 5.81 17.84 3.26
C ARG A 103 5.61 18.77 2.07
N ARG A 104 6.61 18.89 1.20
CA ARG A 104 6.59 19.80 0.06
C ARG A 104 5.55 19.43 -0.99
N ARG A 105 5.30 18.14 -1.21
CA ARG A 105 4.44 17.66 -2.31
C ARG A 105 2.99 17.37 -1.90
N PHE A 106 2.77 16.91 -0.66
CA PHE A 106 1.48 16.35 -0.24
C PHE A 106 0.81 17.11 0.90
N LEU A 107 1.46 18.09 1.53
CA LEU A 107 0.79 18.95 2.50
C LEU A 107 0.34 20.24 1.80
N GLY A 108 -0.98 20.44 1.71
CA GLY A 108 -1.58 21.59 1.04
C GLY A 108 -1.76 22.85 1.90
N LEU A 109 -1.57 22.72 3.22
CA LEU A 109 -1.67 23.83 4.16
C LEU A 109 -0.27 24.42 4.42
N ASN A 110 0.14 25.34 3.56
CA ASN A 110 1.26 26.23 3.89
C ASN A 110 0.81 27.10 5.05
N GLY A 111 1.41 26.94 6.24
CA GLY A 111 1.15 27.76 7.44
C GLY A 111 1.44 29.27 7.28
N GLY A 112 1.71 29.73 6.06
CA GLY A 112 1.61 31.14 5.70
C GLY A 112 0.16 31.57 5.80
N ARG A 113 -0.05 32.66 6.56
CA ARG A 113 -1.30 33.35 6.86
C ARG A 113 -2.11 33.72 5.61
N ARG A 114 -2.58 32.77 4.82
CA ARG A 114 -3.81 32.95 4.06
C ARG A 114 -4.87 33.02 5.13
N SER A 115 -5.16 34.25 5.56
CA SER A 115 -6.35 34.57 6.33
C SER A 115 -7.48 33.83 5.62
N LEU A 116 -8.02 32.79 6.27
CA LEU A 116 -9.26 32.19 5.83
C LEU A 116 -10.25 33.34 5.88
N ARG A 117 -10.48 33.99 4.74
CA ARG A 117 -11.50 35.02 4.62
C ARG A 117 -12.80 34.28 4.82
N VAL A 118 -13.32 34.40 6.04
CA VAL A 118 -14.68 34.00 6.35
C VAL A 118 -15.57 34.83 5.42
N PRO A 119 -16.42 34.18 4.59
CA PRO A 119 -17.37 34.89 3.76
C PRO A 119 -18.22 35.87 4.58
N GLU A 120 -18.60 37.02 3.99
CA GLU A 120 -19.40 38.04 4.71
C GLU A 120 -20.77 37.51 5.16
N ASP A 121 -21.28 36.49 4.49
CA ASP A 121 -22.54 35.80 4.78
C ASP A 121 -22.38 34.58 5.71
N ALA A 122 -21.17 34.32 6.21
CA ALA A 122 -20.96 33.22 7.13
C ALA A 122 -21.57 33.53 8.51
N ASN A 123 -22.59 32.76 8.86
CA ASN A 123 -23.17 32.80 10.20
C ASN A 123 -22.42 31.87 11.14
N GLN A 124 -22.34 32.26 12.42
CA GLN A 124 -21.91 31.32 13.46
C GLN A 124 -22.91 30.16 13.54
N ALA A 125 -22.39 28.94 13.62
CA ALA A 125 -23.23 27.77 13.81
C ALA A 125 -23.95 27.88 15.17
N PRO A 126 -25.27 27.60 15.22
CA PRO A 126 -25.99 27.57 16.49
C PRO A 126 -25.48 26.44 17.38
N ILE A 127 -25.55 26.64 18.70
CA ILE A 127 -25.23 25.59 19.66
C ILE A 127 -26.40 24.60 19.69
N LEU A 128 -26.12 23.34 19.36
CA LEU A 128 -27.12 22.26 19.36
C LEU A 128 -27.02 21.42 20.64
N PRO A 129 -28.11 20.82 21.13
CA PRO A 129 -28.08 19.86 22.24
C PRO A 129 -27.21 18.65 21.92
N THR A 130 -26.55 18.09 22.94
CA THR A 130 -25.65 16.93 22.80
C THR A 130 -26.02 15.74 23.68
N ASP A 131 -27.20 15.76 24.31
CA ASP A 131 -27.60 14.76 25.30
C ASP A 131 -27.89 13.37 24.70
N ASP A 132 -28.33 13.32 23.43
CA ASP A 132 -28.78 12.09 22.74
C ASP A 132 -27.95 11.76 21.48
N VAL A 133 -26.65 12.04 21.50
CA VAL A 133 -25.77 11.67 20.37
C VAL A 133 -25.37 10.19 20.43
N PRO A 134 -25.25 9.51 19.28
CA PRO A 134 -24.83 8.11 19.25
C PRO A 134 -23.37 7.96 19.67
N GLU A 135 -23.03 6.79 20.23
CA GLU A 135 -21.67 6.44 20.63
C GLU A 135 -20.71 6.35 19.41
N GLU A 136 -21.23 5.87 18.28
CA GLU A 136 -20.51 5.79 17.01
C GLU A 136 -21.36 6.35 15.87
N PHE A 137 -20.74 7.08 14.95
CA PHE A 137 -21.43 7.64 13.79
C PHE A 137 -20.50 7.72 12.58
N ASP A 138 -20.88 7.06 11.48
CA ASP A 138 -20.13 7.08 10.22
C ASP A 138 -20.95 7.66 9.07
N TRP A 139 -20.52 8.84 8.57
CA TRP A 139 -21.14 9.50 7.43
C TRP A 139 -21.08 8.68 6.12
N ARG A 140 -20.16 7.71 6.02
CA ARG A 140 -20.05 6.82 4.85
C ARG A 140 -21.27 5.92 4.71
N GLU A 141 -21.88 5.51 5.82
CA GLU A 141 -23.08 4.67 5.86
C GLU A 141 -24.35 5.43 5.43
N HIS A 142 -24.26 6.76 5.39
CA HIS A 142 -25.38 7.66 5.11
C HIS A 142 -25.29 8.30 3.71
N GLY A 143 -24.35 7.86 2.87
CA GLY A 143 -24.20 8.37 1.50
C GLY A 143 -23.68 9.82 1.41
N ALA A 144 -23.22 10.40 2.52
CA ALA A 144 -22.70 11.77 2.56
C ALA A 144 -21.22 11.87 2.14
N VAL A 145 -20.53 10.74 1.99
CA VAL A 145 -19.10 10.67 1.66
C VAL A 145 -18.88 10.09 0.28
N THR A 146 -18.17 10.82 -0.57
CA THR A 146 -17.76 10.33 -1.90
C THR A 146 -16.52 9.44 -1.82
N ASN A 147 -16.21 8.71 -2.90
CA ASN A 147 -14.95 7.98 -3.03
C ASN A 147 -13.72 8.87 -2.76
N VAL A 148 -12.70 8.27 -2.15
CA VAL A 148 -11.42 8.94 -1.84
C VAL A 148 -10.76 9.41 -3.13
N LYS A 149 -10.34 10.67 -3.15
CA LYS A 149 -9.64 11.30 -4.29
C LYS A 149 -8.13 11.38 -4.01
N ASN A 150 -7.33 11.48 -5.08
CA ASN A 150 -5.91 11.82 -4.98
C ASN A 150 -5.71 13.31 -5.23
N GLN A 151 -5.16 14.03 -4.23
CA GLN A 151 -4.94 15.48 -4.29
C GLN A 151 -3.80 15.89 -5.23
N VAL A 152 -2.89 14.98 -5.57
CA VAL A 152 -1.81 15.25 -6.54
C VAL A 152 -2.16 14.52 -7.82
N ILE A 153 -2.57 15.27 -8.85
CA ILE A 153 -2.68 14.74 -10.20
C ILE A 153 -1.25 14.59 -10.72
N VAL A 154 -0.80 13.34 -10.91
CA VAL A 154 0.39 13.07 -11.72
C VAL A 154 -0.04 13.35 -13.16
N LEU A 155 0.30 14.54 -13.68
CA LEU A 155 0.20 14.79 -15.11
C LEU A 155 1.21 13.86 -15.79
N ILE A 156 0.71 12.77 -16.38
CA ILE A 156 1.47 12.00 -17.34
C ILE A 156 1.47 12.86 -18.61
N GLU A 157 2.52 13.67 -18.80
CA GLU A 157 2.83 14.17 -20.14
C GLU A 157 3.12 12.93 -21.01
N ARG A 158 2.27 12.72 -22.02
CA ARG A 158 2.46 11.72 -23.07
C ARG A 158 3.47 12.22 -24.09
#